data_AF-A0A0F2LNG4-F1
#
_entry.id   AF-A0A0F2LNG4-F1
#
_cell.length_a   1.000
_cell.length_b   1.000
_cell.length_c   1.000
_cell.angle_alpha   90.00
_cell.angle_beta   90.00
_cell.angle_gamma   90.00
#
_symmetry.space_group_name_H-M   'P 1'
#
loop_
_entity.id
_entity.type
_entity.pdbx_description
1 polymer ?
#
loop_
_entity_poly.entity_id
_entity_poly.type
_entity_poly.pdbx_seq_one_letter_code
_entity_poly.pdbx_strand_id
1 'polypeptide(L)'
;MPFKVIESEIPDVKYIESEIYNDERGFFLEMFKKNALDFIPEIIQVNHSFSRRGVIRGLHYQVNPKAQGKLVTVVSGRIYDVAVDIRKGSPWYGKFVAYELVPGRLLWIPPGFAHGFQA
;
A
#
# COMPACT_ATOMS: atom_id res chain seq x y z
N MET A 1 -11.57 -13.57 -8.69
CA MET A 1 -11.06 -12.19 -8.88
C MET A 1 -9.57 -12.23 -8.56
N PRO A 2 -8.68 -11.61 -9.35
CA PRO A 2 -7.23 -11.74 -9.18
C PRO A 2 -6.67 -11.06 -7.91
N PHE A 3 -7.55 -10.47 -7.09
CA PHE A 3 -7.21 -9.79 -5.85
C PHE A 3 -8.18 -10.21 -4.74
N LYS A 4 -7.64 -10.42 -3.55
CA LYS A 4 -8.37 -10.54 -2.29
C LYS A 4 -8.15 -9.25 -1.49
N VAL A 5 -9.22 -8.50 -1.25
CA VAL A 5 -9.19 -7.29 -0.43
C VAL A 5 -9.57 -7.63 1.00
N ILE A 6 -8.72 -7.27 1.96
CA ILE A 6 -8.86 -7.56 3.38
C ILE A 6 -9.06 -6.24 4.12
N GLU A 7 -10.07 -6.18 4.97
CA GLU A 7 -10.31 -5.01 5.81
C GLU A 7 -9.20 -4.85 6.85
N SER A 8 -8.73 -3.62 7.01
CA SER A 8 -7.78 -3.26 8.06
C SER A 8 -8.50 -2.65 9.26
N GLU A 9 -7.77 -2.45 10.36
CA GLU A 9 -8.31 -1.78 11.56
C GLU A 9 -8.78 -0.35 11.27
N ILE A 10 -8.23 0.31 10.25
CA ILE A 10 -8.71 1.60 9.74
C ILE A 10 -9.37 1.34 8.38
N PRO A 11 -10.72 1.24 8.29
CA PRO A 11 -11.40 0.67 7.12
C PRO A 11 -11.06 1.29 5.77
N ASP A 12 -10.61 2.55 5.73
CA ASP A 12 -10.23 3.26 4.50
C ASP A 12 -8.89 2.75 3.92
N VAL A 13 -8.01 2.21 4.75
CA VAL A 13 -6.77 1.54 4.33
C VAL A 13 -7.10 0.09 4.00
N LYS A 14 -6.73 -0.37 2.80
CA LYS A 14 -7.05 -1.73 2.34
C LYS A 14 -5.77 -2.53 2.15
N TYR A 15 -5.69 -3.69 2.80
CA TYR A 15 -4.64 -4.67 2.56
C TYR A 15 -5.09 -5.63 1.45
N ILE A 16 -4.26 -5.83 0.44
CA ILE A 16 -4.64 -6.52 -0.80
C ILE A 16 -3.64 -7.63 -1.08
N GLU A 17 -4.14 -8.82 -1.40
CA GLU A 17 -3.33 -9.96 -1.83
C GLU A 17 -3.67 -10.30 -3.29
N SER A 18 -2.68 -10.22 -4.17
CA SER A 18 -2.79 -10.71 -5.55
C SER A 18 -2.75 -12.23 -5.59
N GLU A 19 -3.53 -12.82 -6.51
CA GLU A 19 -3.41 -14.24 -6.85
C GLU A 19 -2.08 -14.50 -7.58
N ILE A 20 -1.29 -15.46 -7.08
CA ILE A 20 0.02 -15.82 -7.65
C ILE A 20 -0.12 -17.15 -8.39
N TYR A 21 0.05 -17.10 -9.70
CA TYR A 21 0.04 -18.27 -10.58
C TYR A 21 1.48 -18.79 -10.72
N ASN A 22 1.79 -19.92 -10.09
CA ASN A 22 3.12 -20.52 -10.12
C ASN A 22 3.21 -21.62 -11.18
N ASP A 23 4.35 -21.73 -11.84
CA ASP A 23 4.69 -22.81 -12.77
C ASP A 23 6.21 -23.09 -12.77
N GLU A 24 6.67 -24.03 -13.60
CA GLU A 24 8.08 -24.41 -13.70
C GLU A 24 9.02 -23.29 -14.18
N ARG A 25 8.48 -22.21 -14.76
CA ARG A 25 9.24 -21.04 -15.24
C ARG A 25 9.35 -19.95 -14.17
N GLY A 26 8.49 -19.99 -13.15
CA GLY A 26 8.45 -19.01 -12.07
C GLY A 26 7.02 -18.72 -11.63
N PHE A 27 6.66 -17.43 -11.60
CA PHE A 27 5.30 -17.01 -11.25
C PHE A 27 4.82 -15.82 -12.09
N PHE A 28 3.51 -15.71 -12.20
CA PHE A 28 2.81 -14.59 -12.80
C PHE A 28 1.75 -14.07 -11.83
N LEU A 29 1.56 -12.75 -11.78
CA LEU A 29 0.43 -12.13 -11.09
C LEU A 29 0.05 -10.80 -11.74
N GLU A 30 -1.20 -10.40 -11.56
CA GLU A 30 -1.64 -9.03 -11.82
C GLU A 30 -1.31 -8.16 -10.59
N MET A 31 -0.45 -7.14 -10.76
CA MET A 31 -0.14 -6.18 -9.69
C MET A 31 -1.26 -5.15 -9.49
N PHE A 32 -2.00 -4.83 -10.56
CA PHE A 32 -3.11 -3.90 -10.55
C PHE A 32 -4.03 -4.16 -11.75
N LYS A 33 -5.34 -4.07 -11.52
CA LYS A 33 -6.36 -4.08 -12.57
C LYS A 33 -7.47 -3.11 -12.19
N LYS A 34 -7.64 -2.04 -12.96
CA LYS A 34 -8.59 -0.96 -12.62
C LYS A 34 -10.02 -1.47 -12.38
N ASN A 35 -10.50 -2.41 -13.19
CA ASN A 35 -11.86 -2.94 -13.04
C ASN A 35 -12.03 -3.84 -11.79
N ALA A 36 -10.94 -4.36 -11.20
CA ALA A 36 -10.99 -5.18 -9.99
C ALA A 36 -10.66 -4.39 -8.71
N LEU A 37 -9.96 -3.26 -8.86
CA LEU A 37 -9.59 -2.33 -7.78
C LEU A 37 -10.13 -0.93 -8.12
N ASP A 38 -11.43 -0.84 -8.38
CA ASP A 38 -12.09 0.35 -8.89
C ASP A 38 -12.08 1.53 -7.90
N PHE A 39 -12.05 1.23 -6.60
CA PHE A 39 -11.89 2.18 -5.49
C PHE A 39 -10.54 2.93 -5.48
N ILE A 40 -9.53 2.41 -6.19
CA ILE A 40 -8.25 3.10 -6.36
C ILE A 40 -8.40 4.13 -7.47
N PRO A 41 -8.15 5.44 -7.23
CA PRO A 41 -8.21 6.47 -8.26
C PRO A 41 -7.24 6.21 -9.43
N GLU A 42 -7.26 7.11 -10.41
CA GLU A 42 -6.29 7.06 -11.50
C GLU A 42 -4.84 7.10 -10.99
N ILE A 43 -4.02 6.17 -11.47
CA ILE A 43 -2.58 6.14 -11.16
C ILE A 43 -1.87 7.05 -12.15
N ILE A 44 -1.51 8.25 -11.70
CA ILE A 44 -0.84 9.27 -12.52
C ILE A 44 0.69 9.31 -12.32
N GLN A 45 1.21 8.55 -11.35
CA GLN A 45 2.63 8.51 -11.04
C GLN A 45 3.00 7.14 -10.46
N VAL A 46 4.18 6.63 -10.85
CA VAL A 46 4.76 5.39 -10.33
C VAL A 46 6.19 5.67 -9.86
N ASN A 47 6.50 5.21 -8.64
CA ASN A 47 7.83 5.35 -8.06
C ASN A 47 8.41 3.95 -7.81
N HIS A 48 9.74 3.82 -7.93
CA HIS A 48 10.47 2.60 -7.58
C HIS A 48 11.69 2.97 -6.74
N SER A 49 11.86 2.33 -5.58
CA SER A 49 12.97 2.62 -4.67
C SER A 49 13.61 1.33 -4.17
N PHE A 50 14.91 1.39 -3.90
CA PHE A 50 15.67 0.35 -3.24
C PHE A 50 16.13 0.83 -1.86
N SER A 51 16.05 -0.03 -0.86
CA SER A 51 16.44 0.25 0.52
C SER A 51 17.19 -0.95 1.09
N ARG A 52 18.29 -0.72 1.81
CA ARG A 52 18.99 -1.77 2.55
C ARG A 52 18.23 -2.11 3.83
N ARG A 53 18.43 -3.33 4.34
CA ARG A 53 17.84 -3.78 5.62
C ARG A 53 18.09 -2.74 6.72
N GLY A 54 17.04 -2.42 7.47
CA GLY A 54 17.03 -1.46 8.57
C GLY A 54 16.76 -0.01 8.15
N VAL A 55 16.75 0.32 6.85
CA VAL A 55 16.40 1.67 6.38
C VAL A 55 14.94 1.95 6.67
N ILE A 56 14.67 3.11 7.25
CA ILE A 56 13.33 3.65 7.48
C ILE A 56 13.11 4.84 6.56
N ARG A 57 11.97 4.89 5.87
CA ARG A 57 11.51 6.05 5.09
C ARG A 57 10.14 6.48 5.59
N GLY A 58 9.98 7.73 5.99
CA GLY A 58 8.70 8.28 6.45
C GLY A 58 8.80 9.05 7.77
N LEU A 59 7.68 9.52 8.32
CA LEU A 59 6.32 9.41 7.76
C LEU A 59 6.02 10.57 6.79
N HIS A 60 5.72 10.25 5.54
CA HIS A 60 5.50 11.23 4.46
C HIS A 60 4.02 11.36 4.10
N TYR A 61 3.57 12.60 3.95
CA TYR A 61 2.27 12.96 3.41
C TYR A 61 2.35 14.25 2.61
N GLN A 62 1.31 14.51 1.82
CA GLN A 62 1.07 15.80 1.23
C GLN A 62 -0.32 16.29 1.65
N VAL A 63 -0.46 17.61 1.82
CA VAL A 63 -1.72 18.23 2.20
C VAL A 63 -2.45 18.79 0.98
N ASN A 64 -3.75 19.04 1.12
CA ASN A 64 -4.54 19.68 0.08
C ASN A 64 -3.90 21.00 -0.39
N PRO A 65 -3.90 21.28 -1.71
CA PRO A 65 -4.57 20.54 -2.80
C PRO A 65 -3.75 19.38 -3.39
N LYS A 66 -2.60 19.03 -2.81
CA LYS A 66 -1.65 18.03 -3.34
C LYS A 66 -1.72 16.69 -2.61
N ALA A 67 -2.78 16.41 -1.87
CA ALA A 67 -2.90 15.16 -1.12
C ALA A 67 -2.88 13.95 -2.08
N GLN A 68 -2.10 12.93 -1.74
CA GLN A 68 -1.89 11.75 -2.58
C GLN A 68 -2.41 10.50 -1.88
N GLY A 69 -3.10 9.66 -2.65
CA GLY A 69 -3.26 8.25 -2.31
C GLY A 69 -2.07 7.45 -2.85
N LYS A 70 -1.77 6.31 -2.22
CA LYS A 70 -0.65 5.44 -2.59
C LYS A 70 -1.15 3.99 -2.62
N LEU A 71 -0.89 3.29 -3.72
CA LEU A 71 -0.90 1.83 -3.75
C LEU A 71 0.55 1.37 -3.65
N VAL A 72 0.91 0.78 -2.51
CA VAL A 72 2.28 0.39 -2.18
C VAL A 72 2.43 -1.13 -2.24
N THR A 73 3.54 -1.61 -2.77
CA THR A 73 3.92 -3.02 -2.80
C THR A 73 5.44 -3.15 -2.88
N VAL A 74 5.96 -4.37 -2.76
CA VAL A 74 7.38 -4.67 -2.97
C VAL A 74 7.55 -5.58 -4.16
N VAL A 75 8.57 -5.31 -4.97
CA VAL A 75 8.94 -6.17 -6.11
C VAL A 75 9.95 -7.25 -5.70
N SER A 76 10.68 -7.04 -4.62
CA SER A 76 11.66 -7.97 -4.07
C SER A 76 11.91 -7.67 -2.59
N GLY A 77 12.22 -8.71 -1.81
CA GLY A 77 12.43 -8.60 -0.38
C GLY A 77 11.13 -8.48 0.41
N ARG A 78 11.17 -7.74 1.52
CA ARG A 78 10.03 -7.48 2.39
C ARG A 78 10.16 -6.10 3.03
N ILE A 79 9.04 -5.49 3.39
CA ILE A 79 9.02 -4.28 4.23
C ILE A 79 7.94 -4.40 5.30
N TYR A 80 8.12 -3.68 6.41
CA TYR A 80 7.06 -3.38 7.35
C TYR A 80 6.48 -2.00 7.00
N ASP A 81 5.33 -1.98 6.33
CA ASP A 81 4.69 -0.77 5.78
C ASP A 81 3.63 -0.24 6.75
N VAL A 82 3.59 1.07 6.94
CA VAL A 82 2.77 1.76 7.95
C VAL A 82 1.97 2.89 7.31
N ALA A 83 0.69 2.97 7.66
CA ALA A 83 -0.20 4.07 7.32
C ALA A 83 -0.80 4.69 8.60
N VAL A 84 -0.59 5.99 8.82
CA VAL A 84 -1.08 6.74 9.98
C VAL A 84 -2.17 7.72 9.54
N ASP A 85 -3.32 7.68 10.18
CA ASP A 85 -4.42 8.62 9.89
C ASP A 85 -4.09 10.01 10.47
N ILE A 86 -3.98 11.00 9.59
CA ILE A 86 -3.69 12.39 9.96
C ILE A 86 -4.89 13.33 9.72
N ARG A 87 -6.08 12.79 9.48
CA ARG A 87 -7.31 13.56 9.25
C ARG A 87 -7.90 14.03 10.57
N LYS A 88 -7.81 15.33 10.86
CA LYS A 88 -8.46 15.91 12.04
C LYS A 88 -9.96 15.63 12.00
N GLY A 89 -10.51 15.15 13.12
CA GLY A 89 -11.92 14.74 13.23
C GLY A 89 -12.21 13.31 12.79
N SER A 90 -11.23 12.57 12.24
CA SER A 90 -11.36 11.13 12.06
C SER A 90 -11.43 10.42 13.41
N PRO A 91 -12.31 9.41 13.58
CA PRO A 91 -12.29 8.55 14.77
C PRO A 91 -10.97 7.77 14.92
N TRP A 92 -10.18 7.69 13.84
CA TRP A 92 -8.88 7.01 13.79
C TRP A 92 -7.70 8.00 13.85
N TYR A 93 -7.93 9.29 14.11
CA TYR A 93 -6.85 10.29 14.11
C TYR A 93 -5.70 9.89 15.05
N GLY A 94 -4.48 9.87 14.51
CA GLY A 94 -3.27 9.46 15.22
C GLY A 94 -3.12 7.94 15.42
N LYS A 95 -4.08 7.13 14.97
CA LYS A 95 -3.97 5.67 14.90
C LYS A 95 -3.28 5.27 13.60
N PHE A 96 -2.76 4.05 13.58
CA PHE A 96 -2.06 3.51 12.43
C PHE A 96 -2.42 2.05 12.20
N VAL A 97 -2.22 1.60 10.97
CA VAL A 97 -2.16 0.18 10.62
C VAL A 97 -0.78 -0.13 10.08
N ALA A 98 -0.34 -1.38 10.24
CA ALA A 98 0.96 -1.81 9.77
C ALA A 98 0.92 -3.25 9.27
N TYR A 99 1.56 -3.51 8.13
CA TYR A 99 1.56 -4.81 7.48
C TYR A 99 2.94 -5.17 6.94
N GLU A 100 3.29 -6.47 7.00
CA GLU A 100 4.44 -6.99 6.26
C GLU A 100 4.04 -7.17 4.79
N LEU A 101 4.68 -6.42 3.90
CA LEU A 101 4.52 -6.57 2.46
C LEU A 101 5.67 -7.39 1.89
N VAL A 102 5.31 -8.44 1.15
CA VAL A 102 6.17 -9.24 0.27
C VAL A 102 5.59 -9.16 -1.16
N PRO A 103 6.28 -9.63 -2.22
CA PRO A 103 5.74 -9.56 -3.57
C PRO A 103 4.33 -10.16 -3.66
N GLY A 104 3.41 -9.43 -4.31
CA GLY A 104 2.00 -9.79 -4.39
C GLY A 104 1.12 -9.32 -3.22
N ARG A 105 1.71 -8.73 -2.17
CA ARG A 105 0.96 -8.02 -1.11
C ARG A 105 1.05 -6.52 -1.34
N LEU A 106 -0.08 -5.85 -1.23
CA LEU A 106 -0.20 -4.42 -1.44
C LEU A 106 -0.94 -3.75 -0.29
N LEU A 107 -0.63 -2.47 -0.06
CA LEU A 107 -1.37 -1.61 0.83
C LEU A 107 -1.90 -0.40 0.04
N TRP A 108 -3.22 -0.27 -0.02
CA TRP A 108 -3.86 0.96 -0.47
C TRP A 108 -4.00 1.92 0.70
N ILE A 109 -3.40 3.10 0.56
CA ILE A 109 -3.37 4.18 1.54
C ILE A 109 -4.04 5.40 0.89
N PRO A 110 -5.24 5.83 1.33
CA PRO A 110 -5.93 6.95 0.71
C PRO A 110 -5.31 8.31 1.09
N PRO A 111 -5.69 9.40 0.39
CA PRO A 111 -5.33 10.75 0.80
C PRO A 111 -5.70 11.03 2.27
N GLY A 112 -4.89 11.83 2.95
CA GLY A 112 -5.09 12.14 4.39
C GLY A 112 -4.38 11.17 5.34
N PHE A 113 -3.48 10.34 4.83
CA PHE A 113 -2.62 9.46 5.64
C PHE A 113 -1.14 9.83 5.48
N ALA A 114 -0.37 9.67 6.55
CA ALA A 114 1.09 9.66 6.49
C ALA A 114 1.58 8.23 6.32
N HIS A 115 2.57 8.03 5.44
CA HIS A 115 3.05 6.71 5.05
C HIS A 115 4.55 6.58 5.30
N GLY A 116 4.97 5.42 5.76
CA GLY A 116 6.38 5.04 5.82
C GLY A 116 6.58 3.54 5.93
N PHE A 117 7.82 3.11 5.83
CA PHE A 117 8.18 1.70 5.97
C PHE A 117 9.59 1.49 6.51
N GLN A 118 9.86 0.28 6.99
CA GLN A 118 11.19 -0.26 7.26
C GLN A 118 11.49 -1.43 6.30
N ALA A 119 12.68 -1.44 5.70
CA ALA A 119 13.19 -2.57 4.88
C ALA A 119 13.98 -3.61 5.68
#